data_AF-A0A2N5A2G7-F1
#
_entry.id   AF-A0A2N5A2G7-F1
#
_cell.length_a   1.000
_cell.length_b   1.000
_cell.length_c   1.000
_cell.angle_alpha   90.00
_cell.angle_beta   90.00
_cell.angle_gamma   90.00
#
_symmetry.space_group_name_H-M   'P 1'
#
loop_
_entity.id
_entity.type
_entity.pdbx_description
1 polymer ?
#
loop_
_entity_poly.entity_id
_entity_poly.type
_entity_poly.pdbx_seq_one_letter_code
_entity_poly.pdbx_strand_id
1 'polypeptide(L)' 'MKKTICVGDKTSHGGSVLTGSSQIIIDGKSVARKSDLVSCPTHGVN' A
#
# COMPACT_ATOMS: atom_id res chain seq x y z
N MET A 1 5.08 9.57 -14.86
CA MET A 1 5.68 8.28 -14.44
C MET A 1 4.68 7.56 -13.52
N LYS A 2 4.34 6.29 -13.81
CA LYS A 2 3.58 5.46 -12.87
C LYS A 2 4.57 4.87 -11.86
N LYS A 3 4.40 5.19 -10.58
CA LYS A 3 5.19 4.61 -9.49
C LYS A 3 4.50 3.33 -9.02
N THR A 4 5.25 2.26 -8.85
CA THR A 4 4.74 1.06 -8.19
C THR A 4 4.47 1.40 -6.73
N ILE A 5 3.27 1.09 -6.25
CA ILE A 5 2.89 1.33 -4.86
C ILE A 5 3.30 0.11 -4.04
N CYS A 6 3.97 0.33 -2.92
CA CYS A 6 4.41 -0.73 -2.01
C CYS A 6 3.87 -0.53 -0.60
N VAL A 7 3.95 -1.59 0.23
CA VAL A 7 3.60 -1.51 1.66
C VAL A 7 4.36 -0.36 2.34
N GLY A 8 3.63 0.44 3.10
CA GLY A 8 4.13 1.64 3.77
C GLY A 8 4.05 2.93 2.94
N ASP A 9 3.69 2.88 1.66
CA ASP A 9 3.49 4.08 0.86
C ASP A 9 2.25 4.85 1.33
N LYS A 10 2.34 6.19 1.29
CA LYS A 10 1.26 7.07 1.76
C LYS A 10 0.10 7.15 0.77
N THR A 11 -1.11 7.21 1.33
CA THR A 11 -2.34 7.50 0.57
C THR A 11 -2.67 8.99 0.65
N SER A 12 -3.60 9.45 -0.20
CA SER A 12 -3.98 10.87 -0.30
C SER A 12 -4.45 11.50 1.01
N HIS A 13 -5.14 10.73 1.85
CA HIS A 13 -5.64 11.19 3.16
C HIS A 13 -4.61 11.07 4.28
N GLY A 14 -3.34 10.82 3.96
CA GLY A 14 -2.26 10.65 4.95
C GLY A 14 -2.20 9.26 5.59
N GLY A 15 -2.97 8.31 5.08
CA GLY A 15 -2.92 6.91 5.45
C GLY A 15 -1.74 6.17 4.82
N SER A 16 -1.71 4.85 4.94
CA SER A 16 -0.64 4.01 4.37
C SER A 16 -1.12 2.64 3.91
N VAL A 17 -0.41 2.05 2.94
CA VAL A 17 -0.63 0.67 2.52
C VAL A 17 -0.14 -0.29 3.59
N LEU A 18 -0.97 -1.26 3.97
CA LEU A 18 -0.71 -2.22 5.04
C LEU A 18 -0.28 -3.58 4.49
N THR A 19 -0.91 -4.06 3.41
CA THR A 19 -0.62 -5.38 2.84
C THR A 19 -0.18 -5.27 1.38
N GLY A 20 0.45 -6.34 0.89
CA GLY A 20 0.96 -6.42 -0.47
C GLY A 20 1.08 -7.87 -0.93
N SER A 21 1.61 -8.05 -2.13
CA SER A 21 1.96 -9.35 -2.69
C SER A 21 3.01 -10.08 -1.84
N SER A 22 2.82 -11.38 -1.65
CA SER A 22 3.82 -12.26 -1.03
C SER A 22 4.92 -12.71 -2.01
N GLN A 23 4.69 -12.57 -3.31
CA GLN A 23 5.60 -13.07 -4.35
C GLN A 23 6.42 -11.96 -4.99
N ILE A 24 5.91 -10.71 -4.97
CA ILE A 24 6.53 -9.58 -5.66
C ILE A 24 7.00 -8.58 -4.62
N ILE A 25 8.32 -8.48 -4.48
CA ILE A 25 9.02 -7.61 -3.54
C ILE A 25 9.94 -6.70 -4.34
N ILE A 26 9.84 -5.39 -4.12
CA ILE A 26 10.70 -4.36 -4.73
C ILE A 26 11.31 -3.55 -3.61
N ASP A 27 12.63 -3.40 -3.62
CA ASP A 27 13.39 -2.65 -2.60
C ASP A 27 13.05 -3.08 -1.16
N GLY A 28 12.83 -4.39 -0.97
CA GLY A 28 12.46 -4.98 0.33
C GLY A 28 11.01 -4.74 0.76
N LYS A 29 10.17 -4.13 -0.07
CA LYS A 29 8.76 -3.89 0.21
C LYS A 29 7.84 -4.69 -0.71
N SER A 30 6.80 -5.28 -0.14
CA SER A 30 5.75 -5.97 -0.88
C SER A 30 5.00 -4.99 -1.79
N VAL A 31 4.83 -5.36 -3.05
CA VAL A 31 4.06 -4.54 -4.01
C VAL A 31 2.57 -4.63 -3.72
N ALA A 32 1.92 -3.47 -3.59
CA ALA A 32 0.49 -3.37 -3.40
C ALA A 32 -0.27 -3.77 -4.68
N ARG A 33 -1.33 -4.56 -4.53
CA ARG A 33 -2.24 -4.98 -5.59
C ARG A 33 -3.63 -4.42 -5.34
N LYS A 34 -4.54 -4.66 -6.28
CA LYS A 34 -5.96 -4.39 -6.06
C LYS A 34 -6.44 -5.24 -4.88
N SER A 35 -7.21 -4.63 -3.97
CA SER A 35 -7.74 -5.24 -2.74
C SER A 35 -6.73 -5.49 -1.61
N ASP A 36 -5.51 -4.93 -1.70
CA ASP A 36 -4.65 -4.84 -0.52
C ASP A 36 -5.17 -3.78 0.45
N LEU A 37 -5.00 -4.06 1.75
CA LEU A 37 -5.50 -3.23 2.82
C LEU A 37 -4.69 -1.94 2.93
N VAL A 38 -5.40 -0.86 3.22
CA VAL A 38 -4.84 0.46 3.51
C VAL A 38 -5.43 0.99 4.81
N SER A 39 -4.60 1.63 5.61
CA SER A 39 -5.07 2.47 6.71
C SER A 39 -5.44 3.83 6.16
N CYS A 40 -6.61 4.35 6.49
CA CYS A 40 -7.04 5.71 6.23
C CYS A 40 -7.46 6.38 7.56
N PRO A 41 -6.88 7.54 7.92
CA PRO A 41 -7.29 8.23 9.15
C PRO A 41 -8.74 8.73 9.11
N THR A 42 -9.33 8.87 7.92
CA THR A 42 -10.72 9.33 7.73
C THR A 42 -11.73 8.19 7.63
N HIS A 43 -11.35 7.06 7.00
CA HIS A 43 -12.28 5.96 6.68
C HIS A 43 -11.97 4.66 7.43
N GLY A 44 -10.89 4.62 8.23
CA GLY A 44 -10.42 3.40 8.87
C GLY A 44 -9.61 2.51 7.93
N VAL A 45 -9.53 1.22 8.26
CA VAL A 45 -8.86 0.22 7.41
C VAL A 45 -9.82 -0.21 6.31
N ASN A 46 -9.36 -0.15 5.05
CA ASN A 46 -10.13 -0.54 3.86
C ASN A 46 -9.31 -1.47 2.97
#